data_AF-A0AAN3VX63-F1
#
_entry.id   AF-A0AAN3VX63-F1
#
_cell.length_a   1.000
_cell.length_b   1.000
_cell.length_c   1.000
_cell.angle_alpha   90.00
_cell.angle_beta   90.00
_cell.angle_gamma   90.00
#
_symmetry.space_group_name_H-M   'P 1'
#
loop_
_entity.id
_entity.type
_entity.pdbx_description
1 polymer ?
#
loop_
_entity_poly.entity_id
_entity_poly.type
_entity_poly.pdbx_seq_one_letter_code
_entity_poly.pdbx_strand_id
1 'polypeptide(L)' 'MKCACCEREITKDERFYEIQDEFYCNACVEERTATYYVVAGETCYE' A
#
# COMPACT_ATOMS: atom_id res chain seq x y z
N MET A 1 -11.08 10.72 -4.23
CA MET A 1 -10.60 10.01 -3.02
C MET A 1 -9.15 10.40 -2.83
N LYS A 2 -8.65 10.46 -1.59
CA LYS A 2 -7.25 10.81 -1.33
C LYS A 2 -6.59 9.67 -0.57
N CYS A 3 -5.34 9.37 -0.92
CA CYS A 3 -4.57 8.38 -0.20
C CYS A 3 -4.30 8.88 1.22
N ALA A 4 -4.69 8.12 2.25
CA ALA A 4 -4.42 8.46 3.65
C ALA A 4 -2.90 8.46 3.98
N CYS A 5 -2.09 7.76 3.18
CA CYS A 5 -0.64 7.66 3.40
C CYS A 5 0.18 8.77 2.75
N CYS A 6 -0.15 9.19 1.53
CA CYS A 6 0.64 10.16 0.75
C CYS A 6 -0.14 11.40 0.32
N GLU A 7 -1.41 11.51 0.76
CA GLU A 7 -2.33 12.63 0.52
C GLU A 7 -2.63 12.91 -0.96
N ARG A 8 -2.05 12.12 -1.88
CA ARG A 8 -2.27 12.20 -3.32
C ARG A 8 -3.73 11.92 -3.65
N GLU A 9 -4.26 12.68 -4.60
CA GLU A 9 -5.56 12.41 -5.19
C GLU A 9 -5.52 11.10 -5.98
N ILE A 10 -6.43 10.19 -5.63
CA ILE A 10 -6.68 8.94 -6.31
C ILE A 10 -7.82 9.19 -7.29
N THR A 11 -7.52 9.02 -8.58
CA THR A 11 -8.54 9.09 -9.64
C THR A 11 -9.34 7.80 -9.71
N LYS A 12 -10.56 7.83 -10.26
CA LYS A 12 -11.44 6.65 -10.35
C LYS A 12 -10.90 5.56 -11.29
N ASP A 13 -9.98 5.91 -12.18
CA ASP A 13 -9.34 4.99 -13.13
C ASP A 13 -8.11 4.29 -12.52
N GLU A 14 -7.60 4.79 -11.40
CA GLU A 14 -6.46 4.19 -10.70
C GLU A 14 -6.91 3.07 -9.75
N ARG A 15 -6.07 2.05 -9.60
CA ARG A 15 -6.29 1.02 -8.58
C ARG A 15 -6.10 1.63 -7.18
N PHE A 16 -7.07 1.38 -6.31
CA PHE A 16 -7.05 1.80 -4.92
C PHE A 16 -7.60 0.71 -4.02
N TYR A 17 -7.28 0.83 -2.73
CA TYR A 17 -7.71 -0.10 -1.70
C TYR A 17 -8.41 0.69 -0.59
N GLU A 18 -9.50 0.13 -0.08
CA GLU A 18 -10.23 0.66 1.07
C GLU A 18 -9.93 -0.24 2.28
N ILE A 19 -9.35 0.34 3.33
CA ILE A 19 -8.95 -0.37 4.53
C ILE A 19 -9.41 0.46 5.72
N GLN A 20 -10.32 -0.09 6.55
CA GLN A 20 -10.85 0.60 7.74
C GLN A 20 -11.41 2.00 7.44
N ASP A 21 -12.24 2.15 6.39
CA ASP A 21 -12.83 3.43 5.97
C ASP A 21 -11.82 4.45 5.38
N GLU A 22 -10.54 4.08 5.27
CA GLU A 22 -9.50 4.91 4.67
C GLU A 22 -9.11 4.39 3.28
N PHE A 23 -8.80 5.32 2.36
CA PHE A 23 -8.38 4.99 1.00
C PHE A 23 -6.86 5.02 0.87
N TYR A 24 -6.30 4.02 0.20
CA TYR A 24 -4.88 3.90 -0.06
C TYR A 24 -4.64 3.69 -1.55
N CYS A 25 -3.68 4.42 -2.13
CA CYS A 25 -3.28 4.23 -3.51
C CYS A 25 -2.49 2.92 -3.66
N ASN A 26 -2.52 2.35 -4.86
CA ASN A 26 -1.80 1.11 -5.16
C ASN A 26 -0.31 1.16 -4.75
N ALA A 27 0.39 2.26 -5.01
CA ALA A 27 1.80 2.41 -4.64
C ALA A 27 2.04 2.23 -3.13
N CYS A 28 1.26 2.91 -2.28
CA CYS A 28 1.41 2.82 -0.84
C CYS A 28 1.06 1.42 -0.29
N VAL A 29 0.12 0.72 -0.94
CA VAL A 29 -0.24 -0.64 -0.55
C VAL A 29 0.79 -1.65 -1.03
N GLU A 30 1.31 -1.52 -2.24
CA GLU A 30 2.34 -2.41 -2.77
C GLU A 30 3.65 -2.28 -1.97
N GLU A 31 4.07 -1.07 -1.59
CA GLU A 31 5.23 -0.86 -0.71
C GLU A 31 5.03 -1.52 0.66
N ARG A 32 3.86 -1.35 1.28
CA ARG A 32 3.55 -2.02 2.56
C ARG A 32 3.49 -3.53 2.40
N THR A 33 2.81 -4.02 1.37
CA THR A 33 2.64 -5.46 1.11
C THR A 33 3.99 -6.12 0.87
N ALA A 34 4.85 -5.54 0.04
CA ALA A 34 6.22 -6.00 -0.16
C ALA A 34 7.00 -6.02 1.15
N THR A 35 6.86 -4.99 1.99
CA THR A 35 7.50 -4.95 3.32
C THR A 35 6.99 -6.08 4.23
N TYR A 36 5.67 -6.30 4.31
CA TYR A 36 5.10 -7.39 5.13
C TYR A 36 5.52 -8.78 4.65
N TYR A 37 5.63 -9.01 3.34
CA TYR A 37 6.17 -10.28 2.82
C TYR A 37 7.66 -10.44 3.08
N VAL A 38 8.46 -9.35 3.08
CA VAL A 38 9.87 -9.39 3.49
C VAL A 38 10.01 -9.69 4.99
N VAL A 39 9.12 -9.18 5.84
CA VAL A 39 9.17 -9.49 7.29
C VAL A 39 8.62 -10.90 7.59
N ALA A 40 7.68 -11.41 6.79
CA ALA A 40 7.10 -12.75 6.93
C ALA A 40 7.85 -13.86 6.15
N GLY A 41 8.84 -13.48 5.34
CA GLY A 41 9.68 -14.39 4.56
C GLY A 41 11.11 -13.90 4.61
N GLU A 42 11.81 -14.29 5.68
CA GLU A 42 13.27 -14.40 5.76
C GLU A 42 14.06 -13.70 4.64
N THR A 43 14.44 -12.45 4.85
CA THR A 43 15.61 -11.90 4.13
C THR A 43 16.89 -12.24 4.89
N CYS A 44 17.47 -13.37 4.48
CA CYS A 44 18.84 -13.88 4.55
C CYS A 44 19.76 -13.51 5.74
N TYR A 45 20.30 -14.56 6.38
CA TYR A 45 21.75 -14.64 6.61
C TYR A 45 22.24 -16.07 6.30
N GLU A 46 23.07 -16.19 5.27
CA GLU A 46 24.19 -17.14 5.22
C GLU A 46 25.45 -16.37 4.86
#